data_AF-H3BKU5-F1
#
_entry.id   AF-H3BKU5-F1
#
_cell.length_a   1.000
_cell.length_b   1.000
_cell.length_c   1.000
_cell.angle_alpha   90.00
_cell.angle_beta   90.00
_cell.angle_gamma   90.00
#
_symmetry.space_group_name_H-M   'P 1'
#
loop_
_entity.id
_entity.type
_entity.pdbx_description
1 polymer ?
#
loop_
_entity_poly.entity_id
_entity_poly.type
_entity_poly.pdbx_seq_one_letter_code
_entity_poly.pdbx_strand_id
1 'polypeptide(L)'
;MANRRLPLPMASPLPQVLALIVFSCIFGEGYTNIHTSDQLYCVFNQNEDACRYGSAIGVLAFLASAFFLVVDAFFSQISNATDRKYLVIGDLLFSALWTFLWFVGFCFLTNQWAATKPQ
;
A
#
# COMPACT_ATOMS: atom_id res chain seq x y z
N MET A 1 -44.97 -3.54 16.47
CA MET A 1 -43.76 -2.75 16.15
C MET A 1 -42.62 -3.73 15.92
N ALA A 2 -42.43 -4.16 14.67
CA ALA A 2 -41.38 -5.08 14.29
C ALA A 2 -40.04 -4.32 14.24
N ASN A 3 -39.11 -4.70 15.12
CA ASN A 3 -37.76 -4.19 15.16
C ASN A 3 -37.01 -4.68 13.91
N ARG A 4 -37.10 -3.92 12.80
CA ARG A 4 -36.27 -4.13 11.62
C ARG A 4 -34.83 -3.75 11.95
N ARG A 5 -34.08 -4.65 12.60
CA ARG A 5 -32.63 -4.65 12.43
C ARG A 5 -32.34 -5.26 11.07
N LEU A 6 -32.36 -4.43 10.03
CA LEU A 6 -31.67 -4.76 8.79
C LEU A 6 -30.21 -5.05 9.17
N PRO A 7 -29.63 -6.24 8.88
CA PRO A 7 -28.19 -6.33 8.82
C PRO A 7 -27.82 -5.49 7.59
N LEU A 8 -27.43 -4.23 7.82
CA LEU A 8 -26.80 -3.44 6.77
C LEU A 8 -25.68 -4.30 6.20
N PRO A 9 -25.61 -4.43 4.86
CA PRO A 9 -24.72 -5.38 4.22
C PRO A 9 -23.34 -5.14 4.80
N MET A 10 -22.71 -6.19 5.34
CA MET A 10 -21.27 -6.19 5.57
C MET A 10 -20.65 -5.51 4.35
N ALA A 11 -20.01 -4.36 4.56
CA ALA A 11 -19.34 -3.64 3.49
C ALA A 11 -18.50 -4.67 2.76
N SER A 12 -18.89 -5.01 1.53
CA SER A 12 -18.23 -6.06 0.77
C SER A 12 -16.77 -5.63 0.67
N PRO A 13 -15.80 -6.35 1.25
CA PRO A 13 -14.39 -5.95 1.19
C PRO A 13 -13.82 -6.06 -0.23
N LEU A 14 -14.61 -6.61 -1.17
CA LEU A 14 -14.21 -6.92 -2.53
C LEU A 14 -13.60 -5.74 -3.32
N PRO A 15 -14.15 -4.50 -3.30
CA PRO A 15 -13.57 -3.39 -4.04
C PRO A 15 -12.27 -2.87 -3.40
N GLN A 16 -12.17 -2.92 -2.06
CA GLN A 16 -10.95 -2.50 -1.34
C GLN A 16 -9.80 -3.49 -1.58
N VAL A 17 -10.10 -4.79 -1.51
CA VAL A 17 -9.14 -5.86 -1.80
C VAL A 17 -8.66 -5.78 -3.25
N LEU A 18 -9.57 -5.55 -4.20
CA LEU A 18 -9.24 -5.46 -5.62
C LEU A 18 -8.32 -4.26 -5.93
N ALA A 19 -8.60 -3.10 -5.33
CA ALA A 19 -7.78 -1.91 -5.51
C ALA A 19 -6.34 -2.11 -5.01
N LEU A 20 -6.15 -2.82 -3.90
CA LEU A 20 -4.84 -3.12 -3.33
C LEU A 20 -4.02 -4.07 -4.22
N ILE A 21 -4.65 -5.12 -4.74
CA ILE A 21 -3.98 -6.09 -5.61
C ILE A 21 -3.50 -5.40 -6.89
N VAL A 22 -4.36 -4.59 -7.53
CA VAL A 22 -4.01 -3.86 -8.75
C VAL A 22 -2.87 -2.87 -8.49
N PHE A 23 -2.94 -2.14 -7.38
CA PHE A 23 -1.89 -1.20 -7.00
C PHE A 23 -0.55 -1.92 -6.79
N SER A 24 -0.52 -3.04 -6.06
CA SER A 24 0.69 -3.81 -5.82
C SER A 24 1.35 -4.36 -7.09
N CYS A 25 0.56 -4.83 -8.06
CA CYS A 25 1.10 -5.31 -9.34
C CYS A 25 1.76 -4.20 -10.16
N ILE A 26 1.33 -2.95 -10.01
CA ILE A 26 1.89 -1.81 -10.76
C ILE A 26 3.28 -1.40 -10.23
N PHE A 27 3.55 -1.51 -8.92
CA PHE A 27 4.84 -1.10 -8.33
C PHE A 27 5.97 -2.13 -8.46
N GLY A 28 5.69 -3.35 -8.94
CA GLY A 28 6.67 -4.44 -9.05
C GLY A 28 7.71 -4.27 -10.16
N GLU A 29 7.45 -3.44 -11.16
CA GLU A 29 8.20 -3.38 -12.43
C GLU A 29 9.33 -2.32 -12.42
N GLY A 30 9.99 -2.10 -11.28
CA GLY A 30 11.07 -1.09 -11.18
C GLY A 30 12.36 -1.46 -11.91
N TYR A 31 12.55 -2.73 -12.24
CA TYR A 31 13.78 -3.26 -12.82
C TYR A 31 13.55 -3.77 -14.24
N THR A 32 14.50 -3.49 -15.15
CA THR A 32 14.45 -3.92 -16.55
C THR A 32 15.74 -4.64 -16.94
N ASN A 33 15.64 -5.56 -17.89
CA ASN A 33 16.80 -6.24 -18.46
C ASN A 33 17.24 -5.51 -19.74
N ILE A 34 18.53 -5.17 -19.85
CA ILE A 34 19.08 -4.65 -21.11
C ILE A 34 19.36 -5.84 -22.05
N HIS A 35 18.95 -5.74 -23.32
CA HIS A 35 19.11 -6.82 -24.32
C HIS A 35 20.55 -7.36 -24.49
N THR A 36 21.56 -6.68 -23.95
CA THR A 36 22.98 -7.04 -24.05
C THR A 36 23.53 -7.76 -22.81
N SER A 37 22.79 -7.85 -21.70
CA SER A 37 23.26 -8.47 -20.44
C SER A 37 22.09 -9.04 -19.61
N ASP A 38 22.22 -10.26 -19.09
CA ASP A 38 21.25 -10.91 -18.18
C ASP A 38 21.09 -10.20 -16.81
N GLN A 39 21.80 -9.10 -16.57
CA GLN A 39 21.68 -8.32 -15.34
C GLN A 39 20.43 -7.43 -15.36
N LEU A 40 19.70 -7.42 -14.23
CA LEU A 40 18.51 -6.60 -14.02
C LEU A 40 18.93 -5.22 -13.50
N TYR A 41 18.53 -4.14 -14.16
CA TYR A 41 18.91 -2.77 -13.80
C TYR A 41 17.70 -1.96 -13.33
N CYS A 42 17.90 -1.15 -12.29
CA CYS A 42 16.88 -0.21 -11.84
C CYS A 42 16.67 0.92 -12.87
N VAL A 43 15.41 1.18 -13.23
CA VAL A 43 15.05 2.22 -14.22
C VAL A 43 15.34 3.63 -13.71
N PHE A 44 15.36 3.85 -12.40
CA PHE A 44 15.65 5.13 -11.77
C PHE A 44 17.15 5.37 -11.65
N ASN A 45 17.77 5.96 -12.68
CA ASN A 45 19.18 6.38 -12.70
C ASN A 45 20.18 5.27 -12.28
N GLN A 46 19.86 4.00 -12.57
CA GLN A 46 20.63 2.82 -12.13
C GLN A 46 20.89 2.78 -10.61
N ASN A 47 20.06 3.47 -9.83
CA ASN A 47 20.18 3.54 -8.38
C ASN A 47 19.31 2.44 -7.76
N GLU A 48 19.96 1.37 -7.30
CA GLU A 48 19.26 0.24 -6.67
C GLU A 48 18.46 0.67 -5.44
N ASP A 49 18.89 1.69 -4.70
CA ASP A 49 18.17 2.16 -3.52
C ASP A 49 16.79 2.73 -3.87
N ALA A 50 16.62 3.32 -5.06
CA ALA A 50 15.33 3.84 -5.52
C ALA A 50 14.33 2.71 -5.82
N CYS A 51 14.77 1.68 -6.54
CA CYS A 51 13.92 0.53 -6.81
C CYS A 51 13.64 -0.31 -5.56
N ARG A 52 14.65 -0.48 -4.67
CA ARG A 52 14.47 -1.16 -3.38
C ARG A 52 13.52 -0.40 -2.46
N TYR A 53 13.61 0.93 -2.45
CA TYR A 53 12.67 1.77 -1.72
C TYR A 53 11.24 1.57 -2.24
N GLY A 54 11.04 1.68 -3.56
CA GLY A 54 9.73 1.50 -4.18
C GLY A 54 9.12 0.12 -3.91
N SER A 55 9.92 -0.94 -4.06
CA SER A 55 9.47 -2.31 -3.81
C SER A 55 9.17 -2.56 -2.33
N ALA A 56 10.01 -2.07 -1.40
CA ALA A 56 9.78 -2.21 0.02
C ALA A 56 8.51 -1.49 0.48
N ILE A 57 8.29 -0.25 0.04
CA ILE A 57 7.05 0.50 0.32
C ILE A 57 5.84 -0.20 -0.30
N GLY A 58 5.94 -0.73 -1.53
CA GLY A 58 4.86 -1.50 -2.15
C GLY A 58 4.46 -2.76 -1.35
N VAL A 59 5.45 -3.55 -0.91
CA VAL A 59 5.23 -4.77 -0.11
C VAL A 59 4.67 -4.44 1.27
N LEU A 60 5.20 -3.40 1.93
CA LEU A 60 4.69 -2.96 3.24
C LEU A 60 3.25 -2.46 3.14
N ALA A 61 2.89 -1.75 2.06
CA ALA A 61 1.51 -1.33 1.80
C ALA A 61 0.57 -2.54 1.76
N PHE A 62 0.95 -3.54 0.96
CA PHE A 62 0.16 -4.75 0.77
C PHE A 62 -0.09 -5.48 2.09
N LEU A 63 0.97 -5.70 2.89
CA LEU A 63 0.87 -6.38 4.18
C LEU A 63 0.03 -5.59 5.18
N ALA A 64 0.23 -4.27 5.27
CA ALA A 64 -0.52 -3.42 6.17
C ALA A 64 -2.01 -3.40 5.79
N SER A 65 -2.34 -3.25 4.51
CA SER A 65 -3.72 -3.24 4.06
C SER A 65 -4.42 -4.60 4.23
N ALA A 66 -3.70 -5.72 4.06
CA ALA A 66 -4.23 -7.05 4.41
C ALA A 66 -4.55 -7.16 5.90
N PHE A 67 -3.67 -6.64 6.77
CA PHE A 67 -3.90 -6.61 8.21
C PHE A 67 -5.13 -5.74 8.57
N PHE A 68 -5.22 -4.52 8.06
CA PHE A 68 -6.37 -3.63 8.33
C PHE A 68 -7.68 -4.20 7.80
N LEU A 69 -7.69 -4.89 6.66
CA LEU A 69 -8.86 -5.60 6.16
C LEU A 69 -9.34 -6.70 7.11
N VAL A 70 -8.41 -7.49 7.65
CA VAL A 70 -8.73 -8.52 8.65
C VAL A 70 -9.32 -7.89 9.89
N VAL A 71 -8.70 -6.83 10.39
CA VAL A 71 -9.19 -6.06 11.54
C VAL A 71 -10.60 -5.51 11.31
N ASP A 72 -10.88 -4.95 10.12
CA ASP A 72 -12.20 -4.42 9.75
C ASP A 72 -13.27 -5.52 9.68
N ALA A 73 -12.93 -6.69 9.10
CA ALA A 73 -13.83 -7.85 9.07
C ALA A 73 -14.22 -8.35 10.47
N PHE A 74 -13.30 -8.28 11.44
CA PHE A 74 -13.55 -8.66 12.82
C PHE A 74 -14.15 -7.53 13.68
N PHE A 75 -14.23 -6.30 13.17
CA PHE A 75 -14.70 -5.13 13.92
C PHE A 75 -16.12 -5.31 14.49
N SER A 76 -16.97 -6.02 13.76
CA SER A 76 -18.35 -6.36 14.15
C SER A 76 -18.44 -7.23 15.41
N GLN A 77 -17.40 -8.00 15.73
CA GLN A 77 -17.36 -8.92 16.89
C GLN A 77 -16.82 -8.27 18.18
N ILE A 78 -16.18 -7.10 18.10
CA ILE A 78 -15.65 -6.40 19.28
C ILE A 78 -16.78 -5.69 20.03
N SER A 79 -17.11 -6.11 21.26
CA SER A 79 -18.11 -5.43 22.11
C SER A 79 -17.57 -4.23 22.88
N ASN A 80 -16.23 -4.12 22.99
CA ASN A 80 -15.56 -3.12 23.80
C ASN A 80 -15.34 -1.82 23.01
N ALA A 81 -15.88 -0.71 23.51
CA ALA A 81 -15.74 0.60 22.88
C ALA A 81 -14.29 1.11 22.89
N THR A 82 -13.49 0.67 23.87
CA THR A 82 -12.09 1.06 24.02
C THR A 82 -11.21 0.49 22.90
N ASP A 83 -11.37 -0.80 22.58
CA ASP A 83 -10.56 -1.47 21.55
C ASP A 83 -10.84 -0.91 20.15
N ARG A 84 -12.12 -0.61 19.86
CA ARG A 84 -12.52 0.07 18.62
C ARG A 84 -11.84 1.42 18.45
N LYS A 85 -11.73 2.21 19.53
CA LYS A 85 -11.05 3.51 19.50
C LYS A 85 -9.56 3.38 19.20
N TYR A 86 -8.88 2.39 19.79
CA TYR A 86 -7.46 2.14 19.50
C TYR A 86 -7.22 1.71 18.05
N LEU A 87 -8.09 0.87 17.48
CA LEU A 87 -8.01 0.48 16.06
C LEU A 87 -8.11 1.69 15.12
N VAL A 88 -9.09 2.59 15.36
CA VAL A 88 -9.26 3.80 14.56
C VAL A 88 -8.08 4.76 14.69
N ILE A 89 -7.53 4.94 15.90
CA ILE A 89 -6.33 5.75 16.11
C ILE A 89 -5.13 5.13 15.38
N GLY A 90 -5.01 3.80 15.40
CA GLY A 90 -3.96 3.08 14.68
C GLY A 90 -4.03 3.30 13.16
N ASP A 91 -5.22 3.18 12.58
CA ASP A 91 -5.45 3.45 11.15
C ASP A 91 -5.12 4.91 10.76
N LEU A 92 -5.49 5.87 11.62
CA LEU A 92 -5.18 7.28 11.40
C LEU A 92 -3.66 7.55 11.43
N LEU A 93 -2.95 6.99 12.43
CA LEU A 93 -1.50 7.14 12.54
C LEU A 93 -0.77 6.45 11.38
N PHE A 94 -1.23 5.26 11.00
CA PHE A 94 -0.70 4.55 9.84
C PHE A 94 -0.90 5.36 8.57
N SER A 95 -2.09 5.89 8.33
CA SER A 95 -2.40 6.74 7.18
C SER A 95 -1.54 8.01 7.12
N ALA A 96 -1.29 8.66 8.27
CA ALA A 96 -0.43 9.84 8.34
C ALA A 96 1.04 9.51 8.03
N LEU A 97 1.57 8.43 8.61
CA LEU A 97 2.94 7.97 8.32
C LEU A 97 3.07 7.56 6.85
N TRP A 98 2.07 6.86 6.33
CA TRP A 98 2.04 6.37 4.96
C TRP A 98 2.08 7.53 3.96
N THR A 99 1.20 8.52 4.11
CA THR A 99 1.19 9.70 3.22
C THR A 99 2.51 10.46 3.23
N PHE A 100 3.16 10.60 4.39
CA PHE A 100 4.50 11.19 4.48
C PHE A 100 5.57 10.39 3.73
N LEU A 101 5.60 9.06 3.92
CA LEU A 101 6.52 8.17 3.19
C LEU A 101 6.27 8.26 1.68
N TRP A 102 5.01 8.26 1.24
CA TRP A 102 4.65 8.45 -0.17
C TRP A 102 5.16 9.77 -0.74
N PHE A 103 5.03 10.86 0.01
CA PHE A 103 5.53 12.17 -0.43
C PHE A 103 7.05 12.16 -0.59
N VAL A 104 7.79 11.70 0.42
CA VAL A 104 9.26 11.62 0.38
C VAL A 104 9.73 10.68 -0.74
N GLY A 105 9.08 9.53 -0.86
CA GLY A 105 9.32 8.56 -1.92
C GLY A 105 9.12 9.14 -3.30
N PHE A 106 8.01 9.84 -3.52
CA PHE A 106 7.74 10.52 -4.78
C PHE A 106 8.82 11.56 -5.12
N CYS A 107 9.20 12.41 -4.16
CA CYS A 107 10.28 13.37 -4.36
C CYS A 107 11.61 12.69 -4.73
N PHE A 108 11.97 11.63 -3.99
CA PHE A 108 13.20 10.88 -4.22
C PHE A 108 13.22 10.19 -5.58
N LEU A 109 12.17 9.43 -5.91
CA LEU A 109 12.07 8.69 -7.18
C LEU A 109 12.02 9.66 -8.37
N THR A 110 11.30 10.77 -8.27
CA THR A 110 11.24 11.78 -9.34
C THR A 110 12.59 12.45 -9.55
N ASN A 111 13.35 12.73 -8.48
CA ASN A 111 14.71 13.25 -8.59
C ASN A 111 15.64 12.27 -9.32
N GLN A 112 15.55 10.97 -8.99
CA GLN A 112 16.32 9.95 -9.70
C GLN A 112 15.85 9.81 -11.15
N TRP A 113 14.54 9.87 -11.41
CA TRP A 113 14.00 9.83 -12.76
C TRP A 113 14.50 11.01 -13.60
N ALA A 114 14.50 12.24 -13.06
CA ALA A 114 15.03 13.42 -13.75
C ALA A 114 16.54 13.35 -14.02
N ALA A 115 17.30 12.66 -13.17
CA ALA A 115 18.73 12.42 -13.37
C ALA A 115 19.02 11.27 -14.36
N THR A 116 18.00 10.48 -14.72
CA THR A 116 18.15 9.34 -15.64
C THR A 116 18.42 9.87 -17.04
N LYS A 117 19.56 9.48 -17.63
CA LYS A 117 19.88 9.85 -19.00
C LYS A 117 19.03 9.01 -19.97
N PRO A 118 18.37 9.60 -20.97
CA PRO A 118 17.76 8.83 -22.04
C PRO A 118 18.86 8.03 -22.74
N GLN A 119 18.58 6.75 -22.95
CA GLN A 119 19.44 5.82 -23.70
C GLN A 119 19.47 6.25 -25.17
#